data_AF-A0A1J3HA16-F1
#
_entry.id   AF-A0A1J3HA16-F1
#
_cell.length_a   1.000
_cell.length_b   1.000
_cell.length_c   1.000
_cell.angle_alpha   90.00
_cell.angle_beta   90.00
_cell.angle_gamma   90.00
#
_symmetry.space_group_name_H-M   'P 1'
#
loop_
_entity.id
_entity.type
_entity.pdbx_description
1 polymer ?
#
loop_
_entity_poly.entity_id
_entity_poly.type
_entity_poly.pdbx_seq_one_letter_code
_entity_poly.pdbx_strand_id
1 'polypeptide(L)'
;EGEEDSGVPRKKMAKQLTGKREDTPLHSAVRRGNKDQVVEILTKTKESELNELLGKQNQSGETALYVAAEYGHVEIVKEMINRYDLALVEIKARNGFDAFHIAAKQGDLDVLK
;
A
#
# COMPACT_ATOMS: atom_id res chain seq x y z
N GLU A 1 8.62 -13.10 33.20
CA GLU A 1 9.44 -11.89 33.01
C GLU A 1 8.91 -11.22 31.77
N GLY A 2 8.20 -10.11 31.98
CA GLY A 2 7.52 -9.35 30.95
C GLY A 2 8.33 -8.10 30.67
N GLU A 3 8.81 -7.99 29.45
CA GLU A 3 9.53 -6.84 28.90
C GLU A 3 9.18 -6.81 27.40
N GLU A 4 8.77 -5.74 26.73
CA GLU A 4 8.43 -4.36 27.09
C GLU A 4 7.47 -3.89 25.97
N ASP A 5 6.34 -3.31 26.35
CA ASP A 5 5.46 -2.55 25.48
C ASP A 5 6.23 -1.31 25.00
N SER A 6 6.98 -1.47 23.91
CA SER A 6 7.70 -0.36 23.29
C SER A 6 6.69 0.46 22.48
N GLY A 7 6.02 1.37 23.20
CA GLY A 7 5.25 2.47 22.63
C GLY A 7 6.16 3.36 21.78
N VAL A 8 6.41 2.97 20.53
CA VAL A 8 7.17 3.77 19.58
C VAL A 8 6.32 4.98 19.21
N PRO A 9 6.82 6.22 19.33
CA PRO A 9 6.05 7.40 18.95
C PRO A 9 5.82 7.35 17.44
N ARG A 10 4.59 7.01 17.05
CA ARG A 10 4.13 6.88 15.66
C ARG A 10 4.17 8.24 14.97
N LYS A 11 5.35 8.65 14.49
CA LYS A 11 5.50 9.71 13.50
C LYS A 11 4.82 9.21 12.23
N LYS A 12 3.51 9.48 12.09
CA LYS A 12 2.78 9.36 10.84
C LYS A 12 3.54 10.15 9.78
N MET A 13 4.40 9.47 9.03
CA MET A 13 5.08 10.06 7.88
C MET A 13 4.05 10.13 6.77
N ALA A 14 3.09 11.06 6.90
CA ALA A 14 2.38 11.59 5.75
C ALA A 14 3.39 12.41 4.94
N LYS A 15 4.35 11.72 4.32
CA LYS A 15 5.20 12.33 3.30
C LYS A 15 4.27 12.55 2.11
N GLN A 16 3.54 13.67 2.14
CA GLN A 16 2.95 14.25 0.96
C GLN A 16 4.11 14.58 0.01
N LEU A 17 4.56 13.58 -0.75
CA LEU A 17 5.47 13.78 -1.86
C LEU A 17 4.63 14.35 -2.99
N THR A 18 4.41 15.67 -2.94
CA THR A 18 3.79 16.48 -4.00
C THR A 18 4.79 16.66 -5.15
N GLY A 19 5.26 15.56 -5.72
CA GLY A 19 5.85 15.54 -7.06
C GLY A 19 4.76 15.08 -8.03
N LYS A 20 4.86 15.41 -9.31
CA LYS A 20 4.04 14.73 -10.32
C LYS A 20 4.24 13.22 -10.12
N ARG A 21 3.17 12.49 -9.87
CA ARG A 21 3.19 11.04 -9.70
C ARG A 21 2.42 10.46 -10.87
N GLU A 22 2.99 9.49 -11.58
CA GLU A 22 2.22 8.60 -12.49
C GLU A 22 1.32 7.68 -11.64
N ASP A 23 0.46 8.28 -10.83
CA ASP A 23 -0.50 7.56 -10.01
C ASP A 23 -1.58 7.02 -10.94
N THR A 24 -1.73 5.70 -10.97
CA THR A 24 -2.90 5.07 -11.60
C THR A 24 -4.18 5.46 -10.85
N PRO A 25 -5.38 5.21 -11.43
CA PRO A 25 -6.65 5.48 -10.74
C PRO A 25 -6.70 4.80 -9.35
N LEU A 26 -6.09 3.62 -9.26
CA LEU A 26 -5.96 2.85 -8.02
C LEU A 26 -5.09 3.58 -6.99
N HIS A 27 -3.91 4.09 -7.37
CA HIS A 27 -3.06 4.88 -6.46
C HIS A 27 -3.81 6.10 -5.91
N SER A 28 -4.57 6.79 -6.76
CA SER A 28 -5.35 7.96 -6.35
C SER A 28 -6.47 7.59 -5.35
N ALA A 29 -7.16 6.47 -5.55
CA ALA A 29 -8.19 5.98 -4.64
C ALA A 29 -7.59 5.57 -3.28
N VAL A 30 -6.47 4.84 -3.31
CA VAL A 30 -5.72 4.43 -2.11
C VAL A 30 -5.23 5.65 -1.34
N ARG A 31 -4.61 6.63 -2.00
CA ARG A 31 -4.12 7.87 -1.36
C ARG A 31 -5.23 8.62 -0.64
N ARG A 32 -6.44 8.60 -1.18
CA ARG A 32 -7.62 9.22 -0.55
C ARG A 32 -8.13 8.43 0.66
N GLY A 33 -7.66 7.21 0.88
CA GLY A 33 -8.19 6.31 1.90
C GLY A 33 -9.61 5.81 1.57
N ASN A 34 -10.00 5.84 0.30
CA ASN A 34 -11.38 5.60 -0.09
C ASN A 34 -11.58 4.14 -0.51
N LYS A 35 -11.85 3.26 0.47
CA LYS A 35 -11.93 1.80 0.24
C LYS A 35 -12.96 1.41 -0.80
N ASP A 36 -14.14 2.03 -0.79
CA ASP A 36 -15.21 1.72 -1.74
C ASP A 36 -14.79 1.99 -3.18
N GLN A 37 -14.06 3.08 -3.38
CA GLN A 37 -13.50 3.42 -4.69
C GLN A 37 -12.40 2.44 -5.12
N VAL A 38 -11.57 1.97 -4.17
CA VAL A 38 -10.58 0.93 -4.45
C VAL A 38 -11.28 -0.36 -4.89
N VAL A 39 -12.24 -0.85 -4.10
CA VAL A 39 -13.01 -2.07 -4.43
C VAL A 39 -13.72 -1.91 -5.77
N GLU A 40 -14.32 -0.76 -6.04
CA GLU A 40 -14.99 -0.49 -7.31
C GLU A 40 -14.02 -0.60 -8.49
N ILE A 41 -12.82 0.00 -8.39
CA ILE A 41 -11.79 -0.10 -9.43
C ILE A 41 -11.35 -1.56 -9.59
N LEU A 42 -11.05 -2.26 -8.49
CA LEU A 42 -10.63 -3.67 -8.53
C LEU A 42 -11.69 -4.58 -9.17
N THR A 43 -12.99 -4.27 -8.97
CA THR A 43 -14.11 -5.06 -9.49
C THR A 43 -14.46 -4.70 -10.94
N LYS A 44 -14.30 -3.43 -11.34
CA LYS A 44 -14.52 -2.97 -12.72
C LYS A 44 -13.37 -3.39 -13.65
N THR A 45 -12.16 -3.55 -13.12
CA THR A 45 -11.01 -4.02 -13.87
C THR A 45 -11.07 -5.54 -14.03
N LYS A 46 -10.80 -6.05 -15.24
CA LYS A 46 -10.71 -7.49 -15.52
C LYS A 46 -9.55 -8.11 -14.75
N GLU A 47 -9.68 -9.35 -14.28
CA GLU A 47 -8.61 -10.05 -13.53
C GLU A 47 -7.26 -10.03 -14.26
N SER A 48 -7.24 -10.20 -15.58
CA SER A 48 -6.00 -10.14 -16.38
C SER A 48 -5.32 -8.77 -16.37
N GLU A 49 -6.10 -7.68 -16.35
CA GLU A 49 -5.57 -6.31 -16.24
C GLU A 49 -5.31 -5.92 -14.78
N LEU A 50 -6.04 -6.55 -13.85
CA LEU A 50 -5.94 -6.28 -12.42
C LEU A 50 -4.54 -6.59 -11.92
N ASN A 51 -3.99 -7.76 -12.27
CA ASN A 51 -2.62 -8.11 -11.89
C ASN A 51 -1.59 -7.10 -12.42
N GLU A 52 -1.73 -6.64 -13.66
CA GLU A 52 -0.86 -5.58 -14.19
C GLU A 52 -1.07 -4.25 -13.43
N LEU A 53 -2.32 -3.86 -13.17
CA LEU A 53 -2.67 -2.62 -12.48
C LEU A 53 -2.14 -2.58 -11.05
N LEU A 54 -2.21 -3.72 -10.34
CA LEU A 54 -1.71 -3.91 -8.98
C LEU A 54 -0.18 -3.91 -8.97
N GLY A 55 0.47 -4.58 -9.93
CA GLY A 55 1.92 -4.53 -10.10
C GLY A 55 2.45 -3.22 -10.65
N LYS A 56 1.59 -2.34 -11.16
CA LYS A 56 1.99 -1.09 -11.78
C LYS A 56 2.57 -0.16 -10.73
N GLN A 57 3.79 0.29 -11.00
CA GLN A 57 4.50 1.23 -10.17
C GLN A 57 4.27 2.66 -10.68
N ASN A 58 4.09 3.60 -9.76
CA ASN A 58 4.10 5.02 -10.10
C ASN A 58 5.53 5.52 -10.41
N GLN A 59 5.69 6.82 -10.66
CA GLN A 59 7.01 7.45 -10.91
C GLN A 59 8.02 7.26 -9.77
N SER A 60 7.57 6.97 -8.56
CA SER A 60 8.41 6.69 -7.40
C SER A 60 8.72 5.20 -7.24
N GLY A 61 8.28 4.35 -8.17
CA GLY A 61 8.39 2.89 -8.06
C GLY A 61 7.35 2.30 -7.09
N GLU A 62 6.46 3.09 -6.53
CA GLU A 62 5.53 2.63 -5.51
C GLU A 62 4.35 1.95 -6.18
N THR A 63 3.94 0.79 -5.66
CA THR A 63 2.68 0.14 -6.05
C THR A 63 1.52 0.72 -5.27
N ALA A 64 0.29 0.42 -5.70
CA ALA A 64 -0.89 0.88 -4.97
C ALA A 64 -0.92 0.32 -3.54
N LEU A 65 -0.45 -0.92 -3.33
CA LEU A 65 -0.30 -1.52 -2.01
C LEU A 65 0.77 -0.81 -1.17
N TYR A 66 1.89 -0.43 -1.77
CA TYR A 66 2.92 0.37 -1.11
C TYR A 66 2.32 1.68 -0.57
N VAL A 67 1.55 2.39 -1.39
CA VAL A 67 0.90 3.63 -0.95
C VAL A 67 -0.11 3.36 0.16
N ALA A 68 -0.87 2.25 0.10
CA ALA A 68 -1.81 1.89 1.15
C ALA A 68 -1.09 1.66 2.50
N ALA A 69 0.04 0.95 2.47
CA ALA A 69 0.91 0.73 3.64
C ALA A 69 1.57 2.04 4.13
N GLU A 70 2.05 2.89 3.22
CA GLU A 70 2.63 4.20 3.56
C GLU A 70 1.62 5.10 4.26
N TYR A 71 0.35 5.06 3.87
CA TYR A 71 -0.69 5.88 4.49
C TYR A 71 -1.35 5.22 5.71
N GLY A 72 -1.01 3.96 6.02
CA GLY A 72 -1.60 3.19 7.12
C GLY A 72 -3.06 2.81 6.89
N HIS A 73 -3.47 2.66 5.63
CA HIS A 73 -4.83 2.27 5.27
C HIS A 73 -5.02 0.74 5.36
N VAL A 74 -4.98 0.22 6.58
CA VAL A 74 -5.01 -1.23 6.86
C VAL A 74 -6.20 -1.94 6.20
N GLU A 75 -7.41 -1.35 6.24
CA GLU A 75 -8.59 -1.92 5.58
C GLU A 75 -8.40 -2.08 4.07
N ILE A 76 -7.82 -1.07 3.42
CA ILE A 76 -7.55 -1.09 1.97
C ILE A 76 -6.46 -2.11 1.66
N VAL A 77 -5.42 -2.16 2.49
CA VAL A 77 -4.35 -3.16 2.35
C VAL A 77 -4.92 -4.57 2.43
N LYS A 78 -5.77 -4.87 3.41
CA LYS A 78 -6.40 -6.20 3.55
C LYS A 78 -7.23 -6.57 2.32
N GLU A 79 -8.04 -5.63 1.84
CA GLU A 79 -8.89 -5.86 0.68
C GLU A 79 -8.05 -6.07 -0.60
N MET A 80 -6.95 -5.33 -0.73
CA MET A 80 -6.00 -5.50 -1.82
C MET A 80 -5.22 -6.81 -1.70
N ILE A 81 -4.68 -7.18 -0.53
CA ILE A 81 -3.96 -8.45 -0.30
C ILE A 81 -4.82 -9.66 -0.67
N ASN A 82 -6.12 -9.62 -0.36
CA ASN A 82 -7.05 -10.68 -0.74
C ASN A 82 -7.24 -10.82 -2.27
N ARG A 83 -6.86 -9.78 -3.03
CA ARG A 83 -6.92 -9.74 -4.51
C ARG A 83 -5.52 -9.77 -5.15
N TYR A 84 -4.46 -9.53 -4.39
CA TYR A 84 -3.08 -9.44 -4.86
C TYR A 84 -2.50 -10.85 -4.95
N ASP A 85 -1.79 -11.09 -6.03
CA ASP A 85 -0.89 -12.23 -6.10
C ASP A 85 0.37 -11.95 -5.25
N LEU A 86 0.87 -12.97 -4.55
CA LEU A 86 2.01 -12.83 -3.63
C LEU A 86 3.26 -12.28 -4.35
N ALA A 87 3.42 -12.60 -5.63
CA ALA A 87 4.50 -12.12 -6.48
C ALA A 87 4.52 -10.58 -6.63
N LEU A 88 3.37 -9.91 -6.49
CA LEU A 88 3.26 -8.45 -6.62
C LEU A 88 3.61 -7.72 -5.32
N VAL A 89 3.57 -8.42 -4.19
CA VAL A 89 3.84 -7.85 -2.87
C VAL A 89 5.34 -7.66 -2.64
N GLU A 90 6.16 -8.46 -3.32
CA GLU A 90 7.63 -8.36 -3.31
C GLU A 90 8.17 -7.22 -4.20
N ILE A 91 7.29 -6.46 -4.87
CA ILE A 91 7.69 -5.34 -5.71
C ILE A 91 8.25 -4.20 -4.85
N LYS A 92 9.53 -3.89 -5.06
CA LYS A 92 10.25 -2.83 -4.35
C LYS A 92 10.11 -1.49 -5.06
N ALA A 93 9.83 -0.45 -4.28
CA ALA A 93 9.83 0.92 -4.77
C ALA A 93 11.25 1.45 -5.02
N ARG A 94 11.38 2.65 -5.58
CA ARG A 94 12.70 3.24 -5.90
C ARG A 94 13.60 3.44 -4.68
N ASN A 95 13.01 3.46 -3.49
CA ASN A 95 13.75 3.52 -2.23
C ASN A 95 14.26 2.14 -1.75
N GLY A 96 14.00 1.06 -2.50
CA GLY A 96 14.43 -0.30 -2.19
C GLY A 96 13.53 -1.04 -1.20
N PHE A 97 12.43 -0.42 -0.76
CA PHE A 97 11.48 -1.03 0.18
C PHE A 97 10.22 -1.49 -0.55
N ASP A 98 9.66 -2.62 -0.12
CA ASP A 98 8.32 -3.07 -0.52
C ASP A 98 7.25 -2.54 0.45
N ALA A 99 5.98 -2.88 0.18
CA ALA A 99 4.86 -2.47 1.01
C ALA A 99 4.96 -2.99 2.46
N PHE A 100 5.48 -4.20 2.65
CA PHE A 100 5.61 -4.81 3.97
C PHE A 100 6.69 -4.15 4.81
N HIS A 101 7.84 -3.81 4.22
CA HIS A 101 8.88 -3.03 4.90
C HIS A 101 8.33 -1.70 5.41
N ILE A 102 7.48 -1.04 4.62
CA ILE A 102 6.85 0.22 5.02
C ILE A 102 5.79 0.00 6.09
N ALA A 103 4.92 -1.02 5.96
CA ALA A 103 3.94 -1.36 6.99
C ALA A 103 4.61 -1.68 8.34
N ALA A 104 5.69 -2.46 8.31
CA ALA A 104 6.51 -2.76 9.48
C ALA A 104 7.11 -1.47 10.08
N LYS A 105 7.65 -0.59 9.23
CA LYS A 105 8.24 0.69 9.64
C LYS A 105 7.19 1.66 10.22
N GLN A 106 5.95 1.60 9.77
CA GLN A 106 4.84 2.39 10.33
C GLN A 106 4.35 1.83 11.68
N GLY A 107 4.71 0.59 12.02
CA GLY A 107 4.18 -0.10 13.19
C GLY A 107 2.73 -0.56 13.02
N ASP A 108 2.27 -0.65 11.77
CA ASP A 108 0.97 -1.20 11.39
C ASP A 108 1.14 -2.71 11.17
N LEU A 109 1.44 -3.42 12.26
CA LEU A 109 1.59 -4.88 12.27
C LEU A 109 0.31 -5.60 11.83
N ASP A 110 -0.85 -4.94 11.89
CA ASP A 110 -2.12 -5.47 11.40
C ASP A 110 -2.19 -5.67 9.87
N VAL A 111 -1.26 -5.07 9.11
CA VAL A 111 -1.08 -5.32 7.67
C VAL A 111 -0.27 -6.60 7.41
N LEU A 112 0.57 -7.00 8.36
CA LEU A 112 1.50 -8.14 8.27
C LEU A 112 0.89 -9.45 8.81
N LYS A 113 -0.36 -9.42 9.26
CA LYS A 113 -1.07 -10.55 9.88
C LYS A 113 -2.01 -11.25 8.91
#